data_AF-A0A1Y4SIS1-F1
#
_entry.id   AF-A0A1Y4SIS1-F1
#
_cell.length_a   1.000
_cell.length_b   1.000
_cell.length_c   1.000
_cell.angle_alpha   90.00
_cell.angle_beta   90.00
_cell.angle_gamma   90.00
#
_symmetry.space_group_name_H-M   'P 1'
#
loop_
_entity.id
_entity.type
_entity.pdbx_description
1 polymer ?
#
loop_
_entity_poly.entity_id
_entity_poly.type
_entity_poly.pdbx_seq_one_letter_code
_entity_poly.pdbx_strand_id
1 'polypeptide(L)'
;MKKVVKDFINNSYQILRDKEEFDMVISQVLSFKNGDGTTGFQAIAVSQSNLDEIRCIRENIQGKSEYMKILEWDYNIEDYLLDDLENGFEIEYMTIDEHCGIWYTIDNWRDDIFHMEGLQKYLSYCQQHEITSQVISLYSSEHIDISDLYQEANGPYKIIAETSIGSRTIVLGHSSISPSPYVTWDTTPNRKHGYYAGHYFSSYTDAFKDYKERCQVIMSKHLEFERNKTKPIKGTKKYER
;
A
#
# COMPACT_ATOMS: atom_id res chain seq x y z
N MET A 1 1.17 -12.59 5.29
CA MET A 1 0.37 -13.17 4.20
C MET A 1 -0.66 -14.16 4.76
N LYS A 2 -1.93 -14.02 4.37
CA LYS A 2 -3.06 -14.87 4.80
C LYS A 2 -2.88 -16.30 4.28
N LYS A 3 -3.47 -17.31 4.96
CA LYS A 3 -3.38 -18.72 4.54
C LYS A 3 -3.95 -18.94 3.13
N VAL A 4 -5.14 -18.39 2.87
CA VAL A 4 -5.83 -18.54 1.57
C VAL A 4 -5.01 -18.03 0.39
N VAL A 5 -4.27 -16.93 0.56
CA VAL A 5 -3.38 -16.37 -0.47
C VAL A 5 -2.19 -17.31 -0.71
N LYS A 6 -1.61 -17.89 0.34
CA LYS A 6 -0.53 -18.89 0.20
C LYS A 6 -1.00 -20.14 -0.52
N ASP A 7 -2.21 -20.61 -0.19
CA ASP A 7 -2.80 -21.79 -0.81
C ASP A 7 -3.02 -21.53 -2.31
N PHE A 8 -3.56 -20.36 -2.70
CA PHE A 8 -3.70 -19.94 -4.10
C PHE A 8 -2.36 -19.84 -4.83
N ILE A 9 -1.32 -19.25 -4.22
CA ILE A 9 0.03 -19.19 -4.82
C ILE A 9 0.59 -20.60 -5.05
N ASN A 10 0.45 -21.51 -4.08
CA ASN A 10 0.92 -22.89 -4.21
C ASN A 10 0.19 -23.64 -5.33
N ASN A 11 -1.13 -23.46 -5.43
CA ASN A 11 -1.95 -24.02 -6.51
C ASN A 11 -1.53 -23.46 -7.87
N SER A 12 -1.27 -22.14 -7.95
CA SER A 12 -0.79 -21.48 -9.16
C SER A 12 0.54 -22.08 -9.64
N TYR A 13 1.49 -22.31 -8.73
CA TYR A 13 2.73 -23.01 -9.05
C TYR A 13 2.51 -24.47 -9.48
N GLN A 14 1.47 -25.15 -9.00
CA GLN A 14 1.14 -26.49 -9.49
C GLN A 14 0.63 -26.44 -10.93
N ILE A 15 -0.25 -25.48 -11.26
CA ILE A 15 -0.74 -25.26 -12.63
C ILE A 15 0.43 -25.00 -13.59
N LEU A 16 1.39 -24.16 -13.18
CA LEU A 16 2.59 -23.88 -13.97
C LEU A 16 3.44 -25.15 -14.19
N ARG A 17 3.65 -25.95 -13.14
CA ARG A 17 4.35 -27.24 -13.24
C ARG A 17 3.66 -28.24 -14.17
N ASP A 18 2.33 -28.34 -14.11
CA ASP A 18 1.55 -29.22 -14.96
C ASP A 18 1.61 -28.81 -16.45
N LYS A 19 2.01 -27.56 -16.72
CA LYS A 19 2.26 -27.01 -18.05
C LYS A 19 3.74 -26.97 -18.45
N GLU A 20 4.61 -27.54 -17.62
CA GLU A 20 6.06 -27.58 -17.83
C GLU A 20 6.74 -26.19 -17.81
N GLU A 21 6.13 -25.19 -17.15
CA GLU A 21 6.62 -23.81 -17.04
C GLU A 21 7.33 -23.56 -15.69
N PHE A 22 8.45 -24.23 -15.48
CA PHE A 22 9.13 -24.30 -14.17
C PHE A 22 9.87 -23.03 -13.74
N ASP A 23 10.17 -22.13 -14.67
CA ASP A 23 10.93 -20.90 -14.44
C ASP A 23 10.03 -19.68 -14.19
N MET A 24 8.72 -19.88 -14.16
CA MET A 24 7.74 -18.85 -13.86
C MET A 24 7.72 -18.53 -12.37
N VAL A 25 7.64 -17.24 -12.03
CA VAL A 25 7.51 -16.73 -10.67
C VAL A 25 6.28 -15.85 -10.57
N ILE A 26 5.46 -16.08 -9.54
CA ILE A 26 4.32 -15.21 -9.24
C ILE A 26 4.84 -13.85 -8.79
N SER A 27 4.60 -12.79 -9.57
CA SER A 27 5.02 -11.41 -9.29
C SER A 27 3.93 -10.60 -8.58
N GLN A 28 2.66 -10.92 -8.84
CA GLN A 28 1.51 -10.22 -8.29
C GLN A 28 0.37 -11.20 -7.98
N VAL A 29 -0.38 -10.94 -6.91
CA VAL A 29 -1.68 -11.56 -6.62
C VAL A 29 -2.68 -10.49 -6.20
N LEU A 30 -3.81 -10.47 -6.91
CA LEU A 30 -4.98 -9.67 -6.59
C LEU A 30 -6.11 -10.58 -6.10
N SER A 31 -6.97 -10.04 -5.24
CA SER A 31 -8.22 -10.69 -4.84
C SER A 31 -9.42 -9.85 -5.24
N PHE A 32 -10.56 -10.51 -5.43
CA PHE A 32 -11.82 -9.88 -5.80
C PHE A 32 -12.97 -10.48 -5.00
N LYS A 33 -13.89 -9.65 -4.52
CA LYS A 33 -15.10 -10.11 -3.83
C LYS A 33 -16.24 -10.28 -4.82
N ASN A 34 -16.64 -11.54 -5.05
CA ASN A 34 -17.77 -11.86 -5.89
C ASN A 34 -19.10 -11.44 -5.23
N GLY A 35 -20.13 -11.23 -6.04
CA GLY A 35 -21.47 -10.86 -5.56
C GLY A 35 -22.13 -11.91 -4.67
N ASP A 36 -21.70 -13.17 -4.75
CA ASP A 36 -22.15 -14.27 -3.89
C ASP A 36 -21.40 -14.35 -2.55
N GLY A 37 -20.46 -13.42 -2.29
CA GLY A 37 -19.64 -13.37 -1.08
C GLY A 37 -18.38 -14.22 -1.12
N THR A 38 -18.16 -15.02 -2.18
CA THR A 38 -16.91 -15.75 -2.37
C THR A 38 -15.76 -14.81 -2.76
N THR A 39 -14.52 -15.27 -2.62
CA THR A 39 -13.34 -14.50 -3.01
C THR A 39 -12.67 -15.17 -4.19
N GLY A 40 -12.54 -14.44 -5.29
CA GLY A 40 -11.72 -14.81 -6.42
C GLY A 40 -10.29 -14.31 -6.25
N PHE A 41 -9.36 -14.97 -6.94
CA PHE A 41 -7.96 -14.57 -6.98
C PHE A 41 -7.46 -14.52 -8.42
N GLN A 42 -6.54 -13.60 -8.69
CA GLN A 42 -5.82 -13.45 -9.95
C GLN A 42 -4.34 -13.33 -9.62
N ALA A 43 -3.48 -14.08 -10.33
CA ALA A 43 -2.04 -13.97 -10.25
C ALA A 43 -1.46 -13.60 -11.61
N ILE A 44 -0.43 -12.75 -11.60
CA ILE A 44 0.49 -12.59 -12.72
C ILE A 44 1.77 -13.35 -12.39
N ALA A 45 2.21 -14.17 -13.34
CA ALA A 45 3.47 -14.88 -13.30
C ALA A 45 4.35 -14.44 -14.47
N VAL A 46 5.63 -14.24 -14.19
CA VAL A 46 6.63 -13.83 -15.19
C VAL A 46 7.76 -14.86 -15.21
N SER A 47 8.29 -15.15 -16.39
CA SER A 47 9.43 -16.07 -16.53
C SER A 47 10.72 -15.39 -16.09
N GLN A 48 11.54 -16.15 -15.36
CA GLN A 48 12.89 -15.71 -14.98
C GLN A 48 13.89 -15.75 -16.14
N SER A 49 13.62 -16.54 -17.19
CA SER A 49 14.51 -16.70 -18.34
C SER A 49 14.13 -15.81 -19.53
N ASN A 50 12.86 -15.44 -19.64
CA ASN A 50 12.32 -14.58 -20.69
C ASN A 50 11.21 -13.66 -20.14
N LEU A 51 11.53 -12.39 -19.88
CA LEU A 51 10.60 -11.43 -19.26
C LEU A 51 9.34 -11.16 -20.10
N ASP A 52 9.38 -11.45 -21.39
CA ASP A 52 8.25 -11.32 -22.30
C ASP A 52 7.20 -12.42 -22.11
N GLU A 53 7.54 -13.48 -21.38
CA GLU A 53 6.63 -14.56 -21.09
C GLU A 53 5.86 -14.33 -19.79
N ILE A 54 4.60 -13.91 -19.98
CA ILE A 54 3.69 -13.57 -18.90
C ILE A 54 2.50 -14.53 -18.91
N ARG A 55 2.11 -15.01 -17.72
CA ARG A 55 0.91 -15.83 -17.50
C ARG A 55 -0.01 -15.15 -16.51
N CYS A 56 -1.31 -15.31 -16.74
CA CYS A 56 -2.32 -14.95 -15.77
C CYS A 56 -3.10 -16.19 -15.36
N ILE A 57 -3.17 -16.39 -14.05
CA ILE A 57 -3.83 -17.54 -13.40
C ILE A 57 -4.96 -16.98 -12.54
N ARG A 58 -6.15 -17.57 -12.65
CA ARG A 58 -7.34 -17.10 -11.94
C ARG A 58 -8.09 -18.24 -11.29
N GLU A 59 -8.62 -17.99 -10.11
CA GLU A 59 -9.47 -18.93 -9.39
C GLU A 59 -10.73 -18.20 -8.92
N ASN A 60 -11.90 -18.81 -9.12
CA ASN A 60 -13.20 -18.29 -8.65
C ASN A 60 -13.53 -16.86 -9.12
N ILE A 61 -13.19 -16.50 -10.36
CA ILE A 61 -13.62 -15.25 -10.99
C ILE A 61 -14.54 -15.59 -12.18
N GLN A 62 -15.82 -15.23 -12.07
CA GLN A 62 -16.84 -15.63 -13.05
C GLN A 62 -16.52 -15.10 -14.45
N GLY A 63 -16.62 -15.97 -15.46
CA GLY A 63 -16.44 -15.59 -16.86
C GLY A 63 -14.99 -15.36 -17.29
N LYS A 64 -14.00 -15.49 -16.39
CA LYS A 64 -12.57 -15.44 -16.75
C LYS A 64 -11.97 -16.85 -16.80
N SER A 65 -11.09 -17.10 -17.76
CA SER A 65 -10.35 -18.37 -17.87
C SER A 65 -9.41 -18.55 -16.68
N GLU A 66 -9.27 -19.80 -16.20
CA GLU A 66 -8.37 -20.18 -15.11
C GLU A 66 -6.90 -19.91 -15.45
N TYR A 67 -6.52 -20.09 -16.71
CA TYR A 67 -5.15 -19.91 -17.17
C TYR A 67 -5.14 -19.23 -18.54
N MET A 68 -4.30 -18.22 -18.68
CA MET A 68 -4.06 -17.55 -19.97
C MET A 68 -2.60 -17.15 -20.13
N LYS A 69 -2.12 -17.19 -21.38
CA LYS A 69 -0.89 -16.51 -21.79
C LYS A 69 -1.23 -15.07 -22.12
N ILE A 70 -0.49 -14.13 -21.56
CA ILE A 70 -0.54 -12.72 -21.94
C ILE A 70 0.61 -12.48 -22.92
N LEU A 71 0.32 -11.73 -23.99
CA LEU A 71 1.34 -11.36 -24.96
C LEU A 71 2.10 -10.13 -24.43
N GLU A 72 3.42 -10.07 -24.62
CA GLU A 72 4.26 -8.99 -24.08
C GLU A 72 3.73 -7.59 -24.44
N TRP A 73 3.22 -7.44 -25.67
CA TRP A 73 2.74 -6.18 -26.22
C TRP A 73 1.38 -5.78 -25.68
N ASP A 74 0.66 -6.73 -25.07
CA ASP A 74 -0.65 -6.51 -24.44
C ASP A 74 -0.50 -6.16 -22.96
N TYR A 75 0.55 -6.66 -22.29
CA TYR A 75 0.75 -6.40 -20.88
C TYR A 75 1.14 -4.94 -20.60
N ASN A 76 0.36 -4.28 -19.76
CA ASN A 76 0.62 -2.93 -19.29
C ASN A 76 -0.02 -2.72 -17.91
N ILE A 77 0.48 -1.76 -17.14
CA ILE A 77 0.01 -1.53 -15.77
C ILE A 77 -1.40 -0.93 -15.71
N GLU A 78 -1.84 -0.22 -16.76
CA GLU A 78 -3.18 0.37 -16.82
C GLU A 78 -4.22 -0.75 -16.79
N ASP A 79 -4.13 -1.70 -17.72
CA ASP A 79 -5.14 -2.76 -17.89
C ASP A 79 -4.99 -3.91 -16.87
N TYR A 80 -3.76 -4.24 -16.46
CA TYR A 80 -3.49 -5.44 -15.64
C TYR A 80 -3.25 -5.15 -14.16
N LEU A 81 -3.32 -3.88 -13.74
CA LEU A 81 -3.28 -3.51 -12.32
C LEU A 81 -4.25 -2.37 -12.03
N LEU A 82 -4.10 -1.21 -12.66
CA LEU A 82 -4.84 -0.02 -12.25
C LEU A 82 -6.34 -0.17 -12.50
N ASP A 83 -6.76 -0.64 -13.68
CA ASP A 83 -8.17 -0.93 -14.01
C ASP A 83 -8.76 -1.98 -13.07
N ASP A 84 -8.04 -3.09 -12.81
CA ASP A 84 -8.51 -4.10 -11.86
C ASP A 84 -8.71 -3.49 -10.46
N LEU A 85 -7.78 -2.64 -9.99
CA LEU A 85 -7.94 -1.94 -8.71
C LEU A 85 -9.15 -1.01 -8.71
N GLU A 86 -9.39 -0.24 -9.77
CA GLU A 86 -10.59 0.59 -9.92
C GLU A 86 -11.86 -0.25 -9.80
N ASN A 87 -11.87 -1.40 -10.46
CA ASN A 87 -12.99 -2.33 -10.52
C ASN A 87 -13.11 -3.29 -9.31
N GLY A 88 -12.46 -2.97 -8.20
CA GLY A 88 -12.70 -3.61 -6.91
C GLY A 88 -11.79 -4.80 -6.58
N PHE A 89 -10.72 -4.99 -7.35
CA PHE A 89 -9.64 -5.87 -6.92
C PHE A 89 -8.81 -5.21 -5.79
N GLU A 90 -8.24 -6.04 -4.94
CA GLU A 90 -7.34 -5.65 -3.85
C GLU A 90 -6.01 -6.41 -3.97
N ILE A 91 -4.89 -5.73 -3.73
CA ILE A 91 -3.55 -6.34 -3.76
C ILE A 91 -3.37 -7.22 -2.51
N GLU A 92 -3.13 -8.52 -2.70
CA GLU A 92 -2.84 -9.47 -1.62
C GLU A 92 -1.35 -9.81 -1.52
N TYR A 93 -0.63 -9.72 -2.65
CA TYR A 93 0.80 -9.95 -2.73
C TYR A 93 1.39 -9.28 -3.96
N MET A 94 2.61 -8.77 -3.84
CA MET A 94 3.40 -8.27 -4.94
C MET A 94 4.88 -8.37 -4.55
N THR A 95 5.76 -8.74 -5.49
CA THR A 95 7.20 -8.78 -5.26
C THR A 95 7.78 -7.36 -5.25
N ILE A 96 8.95 -7.20 -4.61
CA ILE A 96 9.64 -5.90 -4.64
C ILE A 96 10.08 -5.52 -6.06
N ASP A 97 10.45 -6.49 -6.89
CA ASP A 97 10.84 -6.27 -8.29
C ASP A 97 9.65 -5.75 -9.11
N GLU A 98 8.45 -6.32 -8.91
CA GLU A 98 7.22 -5.84 -9.54
C GLU A 98 6.89 -4.41 -9.10
N HIS A 99 7.01 -4.09 -7.81
CA HIS A 99 6.87 -2.72 -7.32
C HIS A 99 7.85 -1.76 -7.99
N CYS A 100 9.12 -2.16 -8.16
CA CYS A 100 10.12 -1.35 -8.84
C CYS A 100 9.74 -1.09 -10.31
N GLY A 101 9.29 -2.13 -11.02
CA GLY A 101 8.80 -2.01 -12.40
C GLY A 101 7.60 -1.07 -12.51
N ILE A 102 6.61 -1.21 -11.63
CA ILE A 102 5.43 -0.33 -11.61
C ILE A 102 5.82 1.11 -11.30
N TRP A 103 6.71 1.35 -10.34
CA TRP A 103 7.16 2.71 -10.01
C TRP A 103 7.87 3.36 -11.19
N TYR A 104 8.75 2.61 -11.85
CA TYR A 104 9.43 3.06 -13.07
C TYR A 104 8.42 3.41 -14.17
N THR A 105 7.42 2.57 -14.43
CA THR A 105 6.41 2.83 -15.46
C THR A 105 5.56 4.05 -15.14
N ILE A 106 5.08 4.17 -13.89
CA ILE A 106 4.31 5.33 -13.43
C ILE A 106 5.12 6.62 -13.57
N ASP A 107 6.39 6.61 -13.18
CA ASP A 107 7.26 7.79 -13.24
C ASP A 107 7.50 8.26 -14.68
N ASN A 108 7.63 7.32 -15.62
CA ASN A 108 7.81 7.64 -17.03
C ASN A 108 6.52 8.10 -17.73
N TRP A 109 5.35 7.67 -17.24
CA TRP A 109 4.06 7.92 -17.89
C TRP A 109 3.13 8.80 -17.04
N ARG A 110 3.68 9.65 -16.16
CA ARG A 110 2.91 10.48 -15.20
C ARG A 110 1.71 11.23 -15.82
N ASP A 111 1.88 11.76 -17.03
CA ASP A 111 0.86 12.55 -17.72
C ASP A 111 -0.14 11.69 -18.53
N ASP A 112 0.16 10.40 -18.71
CA ASP A 112 -0.58 9.46 -19.57
C ASP A 112 -1.24 8.31 -18.76
N ILE A 113 -1.44 8.50 -17.46
CA ILE A 113 -2.18 7.56 -16.61
C ILE A 113 -3.68 7.84 -16.70
N PHE A 114 -4.46 6.82 -17.07
CA PHE A 114 -5.90 6.95 -17.28
C PHE A 114 -6.69 6.46 -16.06
N HIS A 115 -6.28 5.35 -15.46
CA HIS A 115 -6.92 4.74 -14.30
C HIS A 115 -6.46 5.37 -12.98
N MET A 116 -6.81 6.65 -12.80
CA MET A 116 -6.38 7.47 -11.68
C MET A 116 -6.89 6.99 -10.31
N GLU A 117 -8.11 6.45 -10.21
CA GLU A 117 -8.58 5.86 -8.95
C GLU A 117 -7.79 4.59 -8.60
N GLY A 118 -7.39 3.83 -9.63
CA GLY A 118 -6.56 2.64 -9.51
C GLY A 118 -5.17 3.00 -9.01
N LEU A 119 -4.59 4.06 -9.58
CA LEU A 119 -3.33 4.64 -9.12
C LEU A 119 -3.40 5.04 -7.64
N GLN A 120 -4.46 5.74 -7.22
CA GLN A 120 -4.61 6.12 -5.81
C GLN A 120 -4.73 4.91 -4.88
N LYS A 121 -5.41 3.83 -5.31
CA LYS A 121 -5.49 2.56 -4.55
C LYS A 121 -4.12 1.89 -4.46
N TYR A 122 -3.33 1.86 -5.53
CA TYR A 122 -1.97 1.34 -5.53
C TYR A 122 -1.04 2.13 -4.61
N LEU A 123 -1.07 3.47 -4.67
CA LEU A 123 -0.26 4.34 -3.81
C LEU A 123 -0.67 4.22 -2.34
N SER A 124 -1.98 4.09 -2.06
CA SER A 124 -2.47 3.76 -0.73
C SER A 124 -1.93 2.41 -0.23
N TYR A 125 -1.89 1.40 -1.09
CA TYR A 125 -1.28 0.10 -0.75
C TYR A 125 0.21 0.27 -0.43
N CYS A 126 0.95 1.01 -1.25
CA CYS A 126 2.36 1.31 -1.01
C CYS A 126 2.58 1.99 0.35
N GLN A 127 1.77 3.00 0.70
CA GLN A 127 1.82 3.65 2.01
C GLN A 127 1.55 2.65 3.16
N GLN A 128 0.55 1.78 3.00
CA GLN A 128 0.18 0.79 4.01
C GLN A 128 1.22 -0.31 4.24
N HIS A 129 1.97 -0.63 3.20
CA HIS A 129 2.99 -1.66 3.19
C HIS A 129 4.42 -1.10 3.28
N GLU A 130 4.56 0.21 3.53
CA GLU A 130 5.84 0.91 3.68
C GLU A 130 6.76 0.77 2.43
N ILE A 131 6.15 0.67 1.26
CA ILE A 131 6.83 0.74 -0.04
C ILE A 131 7.05 2.23 -0.34
N THR A 132 8.26 2.70 -0.07
CA THR A 132 8.67 4.10 -0.18
C THR A 132 9.75 4.27 -1.24
N SER A 133 10.02 5.50 -1.69
CA SER A 133 11.13 5.79 -2.61
C SER A 133 12.47 5.32 -2.05
N GLN A 134 12.64 5.39 -0.73
CA GLN A 134 13.82 4.85 -0.04
C GLN A 134 13.92 3.34 -0.20
N VAL A 135 12.83 2.60 0.01
CA VAL A 135 12.80 1.14 -0.20
C VAL A 135 13.09 0.80 -1.67
N ILE A 136 12.42 1.47 -2.62
CA ILE A 136 12.61 1.23 -4.06
C ILE A 136 14.06 1.49 -4.49
N SER A 137 14.70 2.55 -3.99
CA SER A 137 16.10 2.86 -4.30
C SER A 137 17.13 1.85 -3.78
N LEU A 138 16.73 0.92 -2.90
CA LEU A 138 17.59 -0.20 -2.50
C LEU A 138 17.64 -1.31 -3.56
N TYR A 139 16.65 -1.36 -4.45
CA TYR A 139 16.47 -2.42 -5.45
C TYR A 139 16.51 -1.91 -6.90
N SER A 140 16.36 -0.60 -7.11
CA SER A 140 16.49 0.06 -8.41
C SER A 140 17.75 0.92 -8.46
N SER A 141 18.40 0.99 -9.63
CA SER A 141 19.50 1.92 -9.88
C SER A 141 19.04 3.38 -10.02
N GLU A 142 17.74 3.60 -10.17
CA GLU A 142 17.14 4.91 -10.38
C GLU A 142 16.51 5.46 -9.11
N HIS A 143 16.69 6.75 -8.89
CA HIS A 143 16.04 7.48 -7.79
C HIS A 143 14.62 7.87 -8.20
N ILE A 144 13.69 6.90 -8.12
CA ILE A 144 12.29 7.07 -8.48
C ILE A 144 11.49 7.47 -7.23
N ASP A 145 10.68 8.53 -7.34
CA ASP A 145 9.74 8.92 -6.28
C ASP A 145 8.42 9.41 -6.87
N ILE A 146 7.39 8.57 -6.76
CA ILE A 146 6.03 8.85 -7.24
C ILE A 146 5.08 9.26 -6.09
N SER A 147 5.62 9.51 -4.89
CA SER A 147 4.82 9.80 -3.70
C SER A 147 4.04 11.11 -3.82
N ASP A 148 4.49 12.02 -4.68
CA ASP A 148 3.82 13.28 -5.00
C ASP A 148 2.49 13.09 -5.75
N LEU A 149 2.31 11.96 -6.43
CA LEU A 149 1.06 11.61 -7.10
C LEU A 149 -0.03 11.16 -6.13
N TYR A 150 0.32 10.83 -4.88
CA TYR A 150 -0.63 10.31 -3.91
C TYR A 150 -1.40 11.44 -3.22
N GLN A 151 -2.71 11.51 -3.47
CA GLN A 151 -3.62 12.37 -2.75
C GLN A 151 -4.37 11.54 -1.71
N GLU A 152 -3.76 11.39 -0.54
CA GLU A 152 -4.37 10.70 0.60
C GLU A 152 -5.73 11.32 0.95
N ALA A 153 -6.73 10.47 1.18
CA ALA A 153 -8.07 10.87 1.58
C ALA A 153 -8.70 9.85 2.54
N ASN A 154 -9.60 10.34 3.38
CA ASN A 154 -10.46 9.52 4.23
C ASN A 154 -11.92 9.94 4.04
N GLY A 155 -12.66 9.16 3.27
CA GLY A 155 -13.98 9.55 2.77
C GLY A 155 -13.89 10.83 1.94
N PRO A 156 -14.69 11.87 2.22
CA PRO A 156 -14.68 13.11 1.44
C PRO A 156 -13.53 14.06 1.79
N TYR A 157 -12.71 13.74 2.79
CA TYR A 157 -11.65 14.63 3.29
C TYR A 157 -10.30 14.28 2.68
N LYS A 158 -9.72 15.21 1.92
CA LYS A 158 -8.32 15.14 1.48
C LYS A 158 -7.41 15.49 2.63
N ILE A 159 -6.37 14.71 2.86
CA ILE A 159 -5.35 15.02 3.86
C ILE A 159 -4.48 16.16 3.31
N ILE A 160 -4.40 17.26 4.06
CA ILE A 160 -3.71 18.49 3.66
C ILE A 160 -2.53 18.83 4.56
N ALA A 161 -2.40 18.18 5.70
CA ALA A 161 -1.20 18.22 6.53
C ALA A 161 -1.09 16.95 7.37
N GLU A 162 0.13 16.55 7.68
CA GLU A 162 0.42 15.46 8.59
C GLU A 162 1.68 15.70 9.42
N THR A 163 1.76 15.05 10.57
CA THR A 163 2.95 15.03 11.42
C THR A 163 3.06 13.68 12.11
N SER A 164 4.13 12.97 11.77
CA SER A 164 4.46 11.66 12.31
C SER A 164 5.51 11.78 13.41
N ILE A 165 5.22 11.23 14.59
CA ILE A 165 6.13 11.20 15.74
C ILE A 165 6.11 9.78 16.34
N GLY A 166 7.23 9.07 16.19
CA GLY A 166 7.32 7.66 16.56
C GLY A 166 6.30 6.84 15.78
N SER A 167 5.46 6.08 16.51
CA SER A 167 4.46 5.20 15.91
C SER A 167 3.08 5.85 15.68
N ARG A 168 2.97 7.17 15.81
CA ARG A 168 1.70 7.91 15.71
C ARG A 168 1.81 9.05 14.72
N THR A 169 0.70 9.34 14.07
CA THR A 169 0.57 10.44 13.12
C THR A 169 -0.71 11.20 13.41
N ILE A 170 -0.62 12.52 13.46
CA ILE A 170 -1.80 13.39 13.41
C ILE A 170 -1.93 13.90 12.00
N VAL A 171 -3.14 13.84 11.46
CA VAL A 171 -3.47 14.38 10.13
C VAL A 171 -4.54 15.46 10.23
N LEU A 172 -4.50 16.42 9.31
CA LEU A 172 -5.54 17.42 9.08
C LEU A 172 -6.15 17.18 7.71
N GLY A 173 -7.45 16.91 7.68
CA GLY A 173 -8.24 16.72 6.47
C GLY A 173 -9.10 17.94 6.13
N HIS A 174 -9.37 18.11 4.84
CA HIS A 174 -10.27 19.14 4.31
C HIS A 174 -11.24 18.55 3.27
N SER A 175 -12.51 18.94 3.37
CA SER A 175 -13.59 18.61 2.43
C SER A 175 -14.36 19.88 2.09
N SER A 176 -14.52 20.15 0.79
CA SER A 176 -15.33 21.28 0.30
C SER A 176 -16.83 21.00 0.30
N ILE A 177 -17.24 19.76 0.58
CA ILE A 177 -18.65 19.31 0.49
C ILE A 177 -19.25 18.95 1.84
N SER A 178 -18.43 18.80 2.88
CA SER A 178 -18.89 18.38 4.21
C SER A 178 -19.31 19.59 5.05
N PRO A 179 -20.38 19.49 5.88
CA PRO A 179 -20.82 20.60 6.74
C PRO A 179 -19.76 21.08 7.73
N SER A 180 -18.92 20.14 8.21
CA SER A 180 -17.68 20.45 8.90
C SER A 180 -16.52 20.23 7.93
N PRO A 181 -16.04 21.29 7.25
CA PRO A 181 -15.05 21.17 6.18
C PRO A 181 -13.67 20.70 6.65
N TYR A 182 -13.35 20.83 7.95
CA TYR A 182 -12.06 20.41 8.48
C TYR A 182 -12.19 19.32 9.52
N VAL A 183 -11.20 18.43 9.58
CA VAL A 183 -11.15 17.35 10.56
C VAL A 183 -9.72 17.00 10.92
N THR A 184 -9.46 16.66 12.17
CA THR A 184 -8.18 16.09 12.59
C THR A 184 -8.36 14.65 13.02
N TRP A 185 -7.44 13.77 12.64
CA TRP A 185 -7.44 12.35 13.05
C TRP A 185 -6.10 11.94 13.64
N ASP A 186 -6.15 10.88 14.44
CA ASP A 186 -4.99 10.11 14.87
C ASP A 186 -4.91 8.85 14.01
N THR A 187 -3.70 8.47 13.64
CA THR A 187 -3.41 7.31 12.80
C THR A 187 -1.97 6.84 13.03
N THR A 188 -1.50 5.88 12.24
CA THR A 188 -0.11 5.45 12.20
C THR A 188 0.57 5.95 10.92
N PRO A 189 1.91 6.04 10.87
CA PRO A 189 2.61 6.51 9.67
C PRO A 189 2.21 5.79 8.38
N ASN A 190 1.99 4.47 8.46
CA ASN A 190 1.54 3.64 7.35
C ASN A 190 0.01 3.46 7.27
N ARG A 191 -0.80 4.18 8.07
CA ARG A 191 -2.28 4.05 8.05
C ARG A 191 -2.85 2.64 8.28
N LYS A 192 -2.04 1.68 8.72
CA LYS A 192 -2.41 0.26 8.89
C LYS A 192 -3.64 0.04 9.76
N HIS A 193 -3.91 0.95 10.70
CA HIS A 193 -5.07 0.89 11.60
C HIS A 193 -6.18 1.89 11.24
N GLY A 194 -6.12 2.48 10.04
CA GLY A 194 -7.04 3.51 9.59
C GLY A 194 -6.93 4.80 10.42
N TYR A 195 -7.99 5.59 10.38
CA TYR A 195 -8.10 6.88 11.07
C TYR A 195 -9.04 6.76 12.26
N TYR A 196 -8.65 7.31 13.40
CA TYR A 196 -9.44 7.26 14.62
C TYR A 196 -9.36 8.58 15.39
N ALA A 197 -10.23 8.73 16.40
CA ALA A 197 -10.35 9.95 17.20
C ALA A 197 -10.48 11.23 16.35
N GLY A 198 -11.52 11.27 15.51
CA GLY A 198 -11.82 12.40 14.62
C GLY A 198 -12.43 13.60 15.34
N HIS A 199 -11.83 14.78 15.23
CA HIS A 199 -12.42 16.04 15.69
C HIS A 199 -12.76 16.91 14.48
N TYR A 200 -14.01 17.36 14.37
CA TYR A 200 -14.54 18.06 13.21
C TYR A 200 -14.75 19.54 13.49
N PHE A 201 -14.44 20.40 12.53
CA PHE A 201 -14.42 21.85 12.68
C PHE A 201 -15.04 22.56 11.48
N SER A 202 -15.67 23.71 11.75
CA SER A 202 -16.19 24.62 10.72
C SER A 202 -15.15 25.58 10.16
N SER A 203 -14.04 25.81 10.88
CA SER A 203 -13.00 26.77 10.51
C SER A 203 -11.62 26.12 10.45
N TYR A 204 -10.79 26.57 9.50
CA TYR A 204 -9.39 26.14 9.40
C TYR A 204 -8.60 26.49 10.66
N THR A 205 -8.83 27.67 11.22
CA THR A 205 -8.11 28.17 12.40
C THR A 205 -8.30 27.26 13.60
N ASP A 206 -9.53 26.83 13.88
CA ASP A 206 -9.82 25.94 15.00
C ASP A 206 -9.25 24.53 14.76
N ALA A 207 -9.39 24.03 13.52
CA ALA A 207 -8.83 22.73 13.13
C ALA A 207 -7.31 22.69 13.26
N PHE A 208 -6.61 23.74 12.81
CA PHE A 208 -5.16 23.83 12.91
C PHE A 208 -4.68 24.00 14.35
N LYS A 209 -5.46 24.69 15.19
CA LYS A 209 -5.20 24.77 16.64
C LYS A 209 -5.25 23.38 17.28
N ASP A 210 -6.32 22.62 17.03
CA ASP A 210 -6.45 21.24 17.54
C ASP A 210 -5.34 20.33 16.99
N TYR A 211 -5.06 20.41 15.68
CA TYR A 211 -3.96 19.69 15.03
C TYR A 211 -2.62 19.93 15.75
N LYS A 212 -2.28 21.20 16.01
CA LYS A 212 -1.06 21.60 16.71
C LYS A 212 -1.01 21.05 18.14
N GLU A 213 -2.11 21.19 18.89
CA GLU A 213 -2.20 20.71 20.27
C GLU A 213 -2.02 19.18 20.33
N ARG A 214 -2.66 18.43 19.42
CA ARG A 214 -2.51 16.97 19.32
C ARG A 214 -1.08 16.56 18.96
N CYS A 215 -0.43 17.27 18.05
CA CYS A 215 0.99 17.05 17.73
C CYS A 215 1.90 17.22 18.97
N GLN A 216 1.67 18.27 19.76
CA GLN A 216 2.42 18.52 21.00
C GLN A 216 2.21 17.41 22.05
N VAL A 217 0.98 16.92 22.17
CA VAL A 217 0.65 15.80 23.06
C VAL A 217 1.40 14.53 22.66
N ILE A 218 1.39 14.15 21.38
CA ILE A 218 2.08 12.93 20.95
C ILE A 218 3.61 13.08 21.03
N MET A 219 4.15 14.27 20.76
CA MET A 219 5.58 14.57 20.96
C MET A 219 6.00 14.38 22.41
N SER A 220 5.25 14.97 23.34
CA SER A 220 5.56 14.90 24.77
C SER A 220 5.55 13.45 25.26
N LYS A 221 4.57 12.65 24.82
CA LYS A 221 4.49 11.22 25.14
C LYS A 221 5.65 10.42 24.54
N HIS A 222 6.04 10.71 23.31
CA HIS A 222 7.17 10.04 22.65
C HIS A 222 8.50 10.34 23.36
N LEU A 223 8.75 11.61 23.70
CA LEU A 223 9.96 12.00 24.44
C LEU A 223 10.00 11.38 25.85
N GLU A 224 8.86 11.26 26.52
CA GLU A 224 8.79 10.55 27.80
C GLU A 224 9.10 9.05 27.65
N PHE A 225 8.61 8.41 26.59
CA PHE A 225 8.94 7.02 26.26
C PHE A 225 10.44 6.85 26.01
N GLU A 226 11.05 7.68 25.16
CA GLU A 226 12.49 7.62 24.87
C GLU A 226 13.33 7.90 26.13
N ARG A 227 12.93 8.87 26.96
CA ARG A 227 13.56 9.12 28.27
C ARG A 227 13.50 7.87 29.16
N ASN A 228 12.38 7.18 29.20
CA ASN A 228 12.23 5.98 30.03
C ASN A 228 13.07 4.81 29.51
N LYS A 229 13.17 4.63 28.19
CA LYS A 229 14.00 3.62 27.54
C LYS A 229 15.50 3.82 27.76
N THR A 230 15.93 5.08 27.85
CA THR A 230 17.35 5.47 28.00
C THR A 230 17.79 5.67 29.46
N LYS A 231 16.88 5.47 30.44
CA LYS A 231 17.23 5.56 31.86
C LYS A 231 18.30 4.50 32.21
N PRO A 232 19.41 4.88 32.85
CA PRO A 232 20.40 3.92 33.30
C PRO A 232 19.76 2.97 34.33
N ILE A 233 19.93 1.66 34.12
CA ILE A 233 19.55 0.65 35.10
C ILE A 233 20.42 0.89 36.34
N LYS A 234 19.81 1.22 37.48
CA LYS A 234 20.55 1.33 38.74
C LYS A 234 21.21 -0.02 39.02
N GLY A 235 22.55 -0.03 38.99
CA GLY A 235 23.34 -1.23 39.16
C GLY A 235 22.96 -1.97 40.44
N THR A 236 22.65 -3.25 40.29
CA THR A 236 22.82 -4.25 41.35
C THR A 236 24.24 -4.09 41.87
N LYS A 237 24.40 -3.63 43.12
CA LYS A 237 25.70 -3.60 43.79
C LYS A 237 26.29 -5.01 43.74
N LYS A 238 27.22 -5.27 42.82
CA LYS A 238 28.15 -6.37 42.97
C LYS A 238 29.07 -5.97 44.12
N TYR A 239 28.87 -6.60 45.26
CA TYR A 239 29.82 -6.57 46.36
C TYR A 239 31.12 -7.19 45.84
N GLU A 240 32.13 -6.35 45.60
CA GLU A 240 33.51 -6.81 45.45
C GLU A 240 34.00 -7.23 46.85
N ARG A 241 34.57 -8.44 46.89
CA ARG A 241 35.14 -9.10 48.08
C ARG A 241 36.51 -8.53 48.42
#